data_AF-A0A2T4BDP5-F1
#
_entry.id   AF-A0A2T4BDP5-F1
#
_cell.length_a   1.000
_cell.length_b   1.000
_cell.length_c   1.000
_cell.angle_alpha   90.00
_cell.angle_beta   90.00
_cell.angle_gamma   90.00
#
_symmetry.space_group_name_H-M   'P 1'
#
loop_
_entity.id
_entity.type
_entity.pdbx_description
1 polymer ?
#
loop_
_entity_poly.entity_id
_entity_poly.type
_entity_poly.pdbx_seq_one_letter_code
_entity_poly.pdbx_strand_id
1 'polypeptide(L)'
;MKFTNSAAAVAAMAGVAAAAKDSRTFAVLRFTNKGLVTTRADPIVSPGVASSHVHNVLGGSAFSLTSTGEDLIKSNCSTALVKGDYSNYWYPTLYFHDPATGNFEYVDVYYTNVYYFFEATNDDIKAFPTGLQMLAGDAMQRTPPATGGDQLDPSKGPINQVQFTCPRSSYNPPSYPVGSDGTKAGMVDPNNQGAGVGFPDVTCDGLYSPLRLDIHFPSCYNPAAGLTNYKENMAFPTDAGNGKQDCPKGWIHTPHIFFEVYYDTQPYKGRWTENQGTQPFVLSTGDVTGYSGHADFMAGWDEDLLQHIIDTCNAGDSGMDQCPGLFYGLNSGDCTIEPLVDEQVTGTLTKLPGNNPLSGFSFGAAPGMTTGSGSSGTNNNAAVSPSKPAASPSASKAASSSSPAKTPASSPSKPAAAQPTTKVADSGSKTIESKPPAASQPAAGAPGNDDAQCSSANVRTVTQTVTVTAGSPAATGAAASSGTKDNSAASTVGGYTYAGCYQDNIGRVLSGDVLPDLGPMTNEKCVANCVSKGFSLAATEYGGQCYCGNELVGSAKLADSQCSTACEGAKDEVCGGSWAISVYSKTGAVSMKAAKARRSEHAHRHRSQRN
;
A
#
# COMPACT_ATOMS: atom_id res chain seq x y z
N MET A 1 45.09 18.01 54.82
CA MET A 1 43.62 17.84 54.97
C MET A 1 42.90 18.57 53.84
N LYS A 2 41.62 18.28 53.60
CA LYS A 2 40.68 18.95 52.66
C LYS A 2 40.83 18.63 51.15
N PHE A 3 40.36 17.43 50.81
CA PHE A 3 39.43 17.12 49.71
C PHE A 3 39.65 17.70 48.30
N THR A 4 40.25 16.87 47.45
CA THR A 4 39.65 16.32 46.20
C THR A 4 38.34 16.92 45.68
N ASN A 5 38.33 17.32 44.40
CA ASN A 5 37.64 16.57 43.33
C ASN A 5 37.89 17.22 41.95
N SER A 6 38.76 16.62 41.14
CA SER A 6 38.86 16.92 39.71
C SER A 6 37.89 16.02 38.94
N ALA A 7 36.99 16.61 38.14
CA ALA A 7 36.07 15.83 37.33
C ALA A 7 36.83 15.06 36.24
N ALA A 8 36.68 13.74 36.20
CA ALA A 8 37.09 12.93 35.06
C ALA A 8 36.02 13.05 33.96
N ALA A 9 36.42 13.51 32.77
CA ALA A 9 35.55 13.47 31.61
C ALA A 9 35.35 12.00 31.19
N VAL A 10 34.20 11.43 31.54
CA VAL A 10 33.77 10.14 31.00
C VAL A 10 33.51 10.35 29.51
N ALA A 11 34.30 9.69 28.66
CA ALA A 11 33.99 9.59 27.24
C ALA A 11 32.72 8.74 27.11
N ALA A 12 31.57 9.42 26.99
CA ALA A 12 30.31 8.77 26.69
C ALA A 12 30.40 8.16 25.29
N MET A 13 30.62 6.84 25.23
CA MET A 13 30.08 6.06 24.12
C MET A 13 28.57 6.17 24.23
N ALA A 14 28.01 7.14 23.52
CA ALA A 14 26.61 7.10 23.12
C ALA A 14 26.47 5.90 22.16
N GLY A 15 26.29 4.71 22.73
CA GLY A 15 25.62 3.65 21.99
C GLY A 15 24.29 4.20 21.53
N VAL A 16 23.92 3.94 20.27
CA VAL A 16 22.67 4.42 19.69
C VAL A 16 21.55 3.88 20.58
N ALA A 17 20.92 4.78 21.35
CA ALA A 17 19.71 4.44 22.07
C ALA A 17 18.64 4.21 21.00
N ALA A 18 18.13 2.98 20.92
CA ALA A 18 17.10 2.61 19.96
C ALA A 18 15.96 3.64 19.99
N ALA A 19 15.59 4.14 18.82
CA ALA A 19 14.55 5.15 18.66
C ALA A 19 13.15 4.50 18.80
N ALA A 20 12.89 3.95 19.98
CA ALA A 20 11.68 3.22 20.33
C ALA A 20 10.44 4.04 19.98
N LYS A 21 9.58 3.54 19.09
CA LYS A 21 8.34 4.20 18.74
C LYS A 21 7.30 3.97 19.83
N ASP A 22 6.79 5.06 20.42
CA ASP A 22 5.75 5.02 21.46
C ASP A 22 4.32 4.96 20.89
N SER A 23 4.16 5.07 19.57
CA SER A 23 2.90 4.90 18.85
C SER A 23 3.12 4.38 17.42
N ARG A 24 2.12 3.68 16.87
CA ARG A 24 2.12 3.30 15.45
C ARG A 24 2.13 4.56 14.58
N THR A 25 2.97 4.54 13.56
CA THR A 25 2.96 5.49 12.43
C THR A 25 2.85 4.70 11.12
N PHE A 26 2.26 5.26 10.07
CA PHE A 26 2.09 4.53 8.81
C PHE A 26 1.97 5.42 7.56
N ALA A 27 2.14 4.80 6.39
CA ALA A 27 1.84 5.40 5.09
C ALA A 27 1.41 4.32 4.09
N VAL A 28 0.54 4.68 3.14
CA VAL A 28 0.04 3.77 2.10
C VAL A 28 0.87 3.91 0.82
N LEU A 29 1.62 2.87 0.43
CA LEU A 29 2.21 2.78 -0.89
C LEU A 29 1.11 2.49 -1.92
N ARG A 30 0.99 3.39 -2.89
CA ARG A 30 0.11 3.27 -4.06
C ARG A 30 0.94 2.87 -5.29
N PHE A 31 0.26 2.42 -6.34
CA PHE A 31 0.88 2.05 -7.61
C PHE A 31 0.36 2.90 -8.78
N THR A 32 1.21 3.14 -9.79
CA THR A 32 0.91 3.93 -10.98
C THR A 32 -0.12 3.28 -11.91
N ASN A 33 -0.12 1.95 -11.96
CA ASN A 33 -1.00 1.13 -12.79
C ASN A 33 -1.33 -0.20 -12.08
N LYS A 34 -2.41 -0.87 -12.52
CA LYS A 34 -3.02 -2.05 -11.87
C LYS A 34 -2.12 -3.28 -11.69
N GLY A 35 -1.01 -3.36 -12.42
CA GLY A 35 -0.13 -4.52 -12.45
C GLY A 35 1.02 -4.31 -13.41
N LEU A 36 2.21 -4.80 -13.02
CA LEU A 36 3.41 -4.90 -13.86
C LEU A 36 3.24 -6.03 -14.89
N VAL A 37 2.73 -7.18 -14.45
CA VAL A 37 2.45 -8.36 -15.27
C VAL A 37 1.45 -9.29 -14.55
N THR A 38 0.81 -10.19 -15.28
CA THR A 38 0.04 -11.32 -14.74
C THR A 38 0.54 -12.59 -15.42
N THR A 39 1.06 -13.56 -14.67
CA THR A 39 1.81 -14.70 -15.20
C THR A 39 2.00 -15.79 -14.14
N ARG A 40 2.39 -17.01 -14.54
CA ARG A 40 2.85 -18.06 -13.60
C ARG A 40 4.34 -17.90 -13.29
N ALA A 41 4.69 -16.88 -12.51
CA ALA A 41 6.07 -16.59 -12.12
C ALA A 41 6.19 -16.34 -10.60
N ASP A 42 7.14 -17.00 -9.97
CA ASP A 42 7.41 -16.91 -8.54
C ASP A 42 8.91 -17.21 -8.29
N PRO A 43 9.77 -16.19 -8.22
CA PRO A 43 11.21 -16.37 -7.98
C PRO A 43 11.57 -16.76 -6.54
N ILE A 44 10.61 -16.82 -5.60
CA ILE A 44 10.84 -17.21 -4.20
C ILE A 44 10.58 -18.72 -4.03
N VAL A 45 9.40 -19.20 -4.43
CA VAL A 45 8.98 -20.59 -4.24
C VAL A 45 9.34 -21.46 -5.46
N SER A 46 9.36 -20.89 -6.66
CA SER A 46 9.53 -21.61 -7.94
C SER A 46 10.68 -21.08 -8.83
N PRO A 47 11.89 -20.80 -8.30
CA PRO A 47 12.95 -20.13 -9.06
C PRO A 47 13.37 -20.90 -10.32
N GLY A 48 13.42 -20.19 -11.45
CA GLY A 48 13.84 -20.68 -12.76
C GLY A 48 12.78 -21.42 -13.56
N VAL A 49 11.56 -21.60 -13.03
CA VAL A 49 10.47 -22.33 -13.68
C VAL A 49 9.14 -21.57 -13.56
N ALA A 50 8.16 -21.94 -14.38
CA ALA A 50 6.80 -21.44 -14.21
C ALA A 50 6.24 -21.90 -12.85
N SER A 51 5.73 -20.97 -12.05
CA SER A 51 5.15 -21.24 -10.72
C SER A 51 3.90 -22.13 -10.84
N SER A 52 3.42 -22.71 -9.74
CA SER A 52 2.29 -23.67 -9.81
C SER A 52 0.99 -23.03 -10.32
N HIS A 53 0.76 -21.76 -10.03
CA HIS A 53 -0.47 -21.01 -10.31
C HIS A 53 -0.17 -19.59 -10.81
N VAL A 54 -1.19 -18.78 -11.10
CA VAL A 54 -1.02 -17.42 -11.65
C VAL A 54 -0.93 -16.40 -10.54
N HIS A 55 0.03 -15.48 -10.66
CA HIS A 55 0.19 -14.33 -9.81
C HIS A 55 -0.07 -13.03 -10.58
N ASN A 56 -0.72 -12.07 -9.91
CA ASN A 56 -0.70 -10.66 -10.27
C ASN A 56 0.53 -10.03 -9.61
N VAL A 57 1.35 -9.31 -10.37
CA VAL A 57 2.65 -8.78 -9.92
C VAL A 57 2.67 -7.25 -10.05
N LEU A 58 3.28 -6.58 -9.07
CA LEU A 58 3.54 -5.14 -9.02
C LEU A 58 5.03 -4.89 -8.72
N GLY A 59 5.48 -3.64 -8.93
CA GLY A 59 6.80 -3.17 -8.55
C GLY A 59 7.82 -3.11 -9.69
N GLY A 60 9.07 -3.44 -9.40
CA GLY A 60 10.22 -3.31 -10.32
C GLY A 60 10.14 -4.18 -11.59
N SER A 61 10.45 -3.58 -12.74
CA SER A 61 10.45 -4.22 -14.08
C SER A 61 11.59 -5.23 -14.33
N ALA A 62 12.53 -5.41 -13.41
CA ALA A 62 13.51 -6.51 -13.49
C ALA A 62 12.97 -7.86 -12.98
N PHE A 63 11.71 -7.91 -12.53
CA PHE A 63 11.02 -9.15 -12.16
C PHE A 63 11.13 -10.22 -13.26
N SER A 64 11.57 -11.42 -12.88
CA SER A 64 11.70 -12.56 -13.79
C SER A 64 11.59 -13.87 -13.01
N LEU A 65 11.60 -15.01 -13.71
CA LEU A 65 11.61 -16.34 -13.06
C LEU A 65 12.82 -16.55 -12.13
N THR A 66 13.88 -15.74 -12.23
CA THR A 66 15.12 -15.86 -11.45
C THR A 66 15.58 -14.54 -10.83
N SER A 67 14.74 -13.50 -10.76
CA SER A 67 15.17 -12.18 -10.31
C SER A 67 15.57 -12.18 -8.84
N THR A 68 16.73 -11.57 -8.55
CA THR A 68 17.20 -11.31 -7.19
C THR A 68 16.99 -9.84 -6.80
N GLY A 69 17.11 -9.48 -5.52
CA GLY A 69 17.08 -8.08 -5.10
C GLY A 69 18.13 -7.20 -5.78
N GLU A 70 19.31 -7.77 -6.08
CA GLU A 70 20.32 -7.07 -6.89
C GLU A 70 19.81 -6.74 -8.30
N ASP A 71 18.93 -7.56 -8.88
CA ASP A 71 18.33 -7.29 -10.20
C ASP A 71 17.18 -6.30 -10.09
N LEU A 72 16.39 -6.39 -9.01
CA LEU A 72 15.27 -5.48 -8.76
C LEU A 72 15.73 -4.02 -8.74
N ILE A 73 16.82 -3.70 -8.04
CA ILE A 73 17.40 -2.33 -8.02
C ILE A 73 17.97 -1.86 -9.38
N LYS A 74 18.06 -2.74 -10.39
CA LYS A 74 18.45 -2.41 -11.78
C LYS A 74 17.24 -2.19 -12.70
N SER A 75 16.01 -2.20 -12.17
CA SER A 75 14.77 -2.02 -12.94
C SER A 75 14.71 -0.69 -13.70
N ASN A 76 14.26 -0.73 -14.96
CA ASN A 76 14.13 0.48 -15.80
C ASN A 76 12.95 1.37 -15.38
N CYS A 77 11.89 0.76 -14.87
CA CYS A 77 10.74 1.39 -14.22
C CYS A 77 10.22 0.52 -13.06
N SER A 78 9.36 1.09 -12.22
CA SER A 78 8.59 0.38 -11.20
C SER A 78 7.14 0.83 -11.27
N THR A 79 6.16 -0.03 -10.94
CA THR A 79 4.78 0.43 -10.73
C THR A 79 4.58 1.10 -9.37
N ALA A 80 5.52 1.00 -8.43
CA ALA A 80 5.43 1.67 -7.13
C ALA A 80 5.46 3.20 -7.33
N LEU A 81 4.53 3.94 -6.71
CA LEU A 81 4.40 5.38 -6.93
C LEU A 81 5.60 6.17 -6.36
N VAL A 82 6.19 5.71 -5.25
CA VAL A 82 7.41 6.30 -4.67
C VAL A 82 8.62 5.85 -5.49
N LYS A 83 9.39 6.81 -6.03
CA LYS A 83 10.59 6.48 -6.78
C LYS A 83 11.74 6.15 -5.83
N GLY A 84 12.45 5.06 -6.10
CA GLY A 84 13.38 4.41 -5.18
C GLY A 84 12.83 3.10 -4.62
N ASP A 85 11.54 2.80 -4.81
CA ASP A 85 11.03 1.44 -4.64
C ASP A 85 11.02 0.67 -5.97
N TYR A 86 11.90 -0.32 -6.07
CA TYR A 86 11.90 -1.33 -7.13
C TYR A 86 11.60 -2.74 -6.60
N SER A 87 11.13 -2.87 -5.36
CA SER A 87 10.66 -4.14 -4.80
C SER A 87 9.59 -4.76 -5.67
N ASN A 88 9.38 -6.08 -5.58
CA ASN A 88 8.23 -6.72 -6.17
C ASN A 88 7.26 -7.22 -5.11
N TYR A 89 5.98 -7.09 -5.44
CA TYR A 89 4.83 -7.46 -4.61
C TYR A 89 3.93 -8.34 -5.48
N TRP A 90 3.62 -9.57 -5.08
CA TRP A 90 2.73 -10.44 -5.85
C TRP A 90 1.81 -11.30 -4.99
N TYR A 91 0.69 -11.71 -5.59
CA TYR A 91 -0.41 -12.42 -4.93
C TYR A 91 -1.21 -13.23 -5.97
N PRO A 92 -1.94 -14.30 -5.58
CA PRO A 92 -2.60 -15.20 -6.53
C PRO A 92 -3.80 -14.54 -7.20
N THR A 93 -3.89 -14.66 -8.53
CA THR A 93 -5.01 -14.16 -9.32
C THR A 93 -6.36 -14.77 -8.92
N LEU A 94 -7.42 -13.98 -8.91
CA LEU A 94 -8.80 -14.44 -8.72
C LEU A 94 -9.50 -14.73 -10.05
N TYR A 95 -10.25 -15.83 -10.10
CA TYR A 95 -11.09 -16.22 -11.24
C TYR A 95 -12.55 -16.42 -10.80
N PHE A 96 -13.49 -16.09 -11.66
CA PHE A 96 -14.90 -16.44 -11.53
C PHE A 96 -15.18 -17.71 -12.33
N HIS A 97 -15.53 -18.80 -11.65
CA HIS A 97 -15.96 -20.06 -12.28
C HIS A 97 -17.48 -20.01 -12.54
N ASP A 98 -17.85 -19.77 -13.80
CA ASP A 98 -19.21 -19.46 -14.21
C ASP A 98 -20.17 -20.66 -14.08
N PRO A 99 -21.16 -20.63 -13.17
CA PRO A 99 -22.11 -21.73 -12.99
C PRO A 99 -22.95 -22.03 -14.24
N ALA A 100 -23.08 -21.08 -15.16
CA ALA A 100 -23.86 -21.26 -16.40
C ALA A 100 -23.06 -21.90 -17.54
N THR A 101 -21.73 -21.85 -17.52
CA THR A 101 -20.89 -22.31 -18.64
C THR A 101 -19.74 -23.24 -18.27
N GLY A 102 -19.35 -23.32 -16.99
CA GLY A 102 -18.20 -24.10 -16.53
C GLY A 102 -16.83 -23.54 -16.94
N ASN A 103 -16.80 -22.31 -17.47
CA ASN A 103 -15.56 -21.62 -17.80
C ASN A 103 -15.09 -20.76 -16.62
N PHE A 104 -13.81 -20.39 -16.65
CA PHE A 104 -13.19 -19.44 -15.75
C PHE A 104 -13.06 -18.09 -16.45
N GLU A 105 -13.41 -17.01 -15.76
CA GLU A 105 -13.16 -15.65 -16.21
C GLU A 105 -12.20 -14.97 -15.24
N TYR A 106 -11.12 -14.38 -15.75
CA TYR A 106 -10.20 -13.56 -14.96
C TYR A 106 -10.95 -12.38 -14.32
N VAL A 107 -10.87 -12.26 -13.00
CA VAL A 107 -11.42 -11.11 -12.24
C VAL A 107 -10.35 -10.03 -12.20
N ASP A 108 -10.67 -8.85 -12.75
CA ASP A 108 -9.70 -7.76 -12.81
C ASP A 108 -9.43 -7.15 -11.42
N VAL A 109 -8.22 -6.65 -11.20
CA VAL A 109 -7.86 -5.96 -9.96
C VAL A 109 -8.38 -4.54 -10.05
N TYR A 110 -9.22 -4.10 -9.11
CA TYR A 110 -9.71 -2.72 -9.06
C TYR A 110 -8.57 -1.77 -8.69
N TYR A 111 -7.89 -2.04 -7.56
CA TYR A 111 -6.57 -1.52 -7.21
C TYR A 111 -5.87 -2.45 -6.20
N THR A 112 -4.59 -2.18 -5.96
CA THR A 112 -3.82 -2.70 -4.82
C THR A 112 -3.20 -1.52 -4.08
N ASN A 113 -3.17 -1.60 -2.76
CA ASN A 113 -2.37 -0.75 -1.88
C ASN A 113 -1.45 -1.64 -1.04
N VAL A 114 -0.25 -1.15 -0.69
CA VAL A 114 0.58 -1.78 0.35
C VAL A 114 0.78 -0.80 1.49
N TYR A 115 0.19 -1.08 2.64
CA TYR A 115 0.36 -0.29 3.85
C TYR A 115 1.71 -0.63 4.47
N TYR A 116 2.50 0.39 4.79
CA TYR A 116 3.72 0.26 5.58
C TYR A 116 3.43 0.73 7.00
N PHE A 117 3.27 -0.20 7.93
CA PHE A 117 3.10 0.08 9.36
C PHE A 117 4.46 0.09 10.06
N PHE A 118 4.72 1.16 10.80
CA PHE A 118 5.85 1.29 11.72
C PHE A 118 5.28 1.24 13.13
N GLU A 119 5.26 0.03 13.70
CA GLU A 119 4.57 -0.29 14.95
C GLU A 119 5.14 0.45 16.16
N ALA A 120 4.36 0.51 17.24
CA ALA A 120 4.88 0.89 18.55
C ALA A 120 5.79 -0.26 19.06
N THR A 121 7.06 0.02 19.28
CA THR A 121 8.10 -0.98 19.61
C THR A 121 9.15 -0.42 20.56
N ASN A 122 9.85 -1.29 21.28
CA ASN A 122 11.06 -0.97 22.03
C ASN A 122 12.34 -1.20 21.20
N ASP A 123 12.20 -1.81 20.02
CA ASP A 123 13.25 -1.97 19.02
C ASP A 123 13.52 -0.67 18.23
N ASP A 124 14.42 -0.76 17.26
CA ASP A 124 14.71 0.25 16.25
C ASP A 124 14.31 -0.34 14.87
N ILE A 125 13.35 0.30 14.18
CA ILE A 125 12.80 -0.23 12.90
C ILE A 125 13.73 0.16 11.75
N LYS A 126 14.18 -0.84 10.99
CA LYS A 126 15.11 -0.67 9.87
C LYS A 126 14.50 -0.96 8.52
N ALA A 127 15.01 -0.27 7.50
CA ALA A 127 14.72 -0.57 6.10
C ALA A 127 14.90 -2.07 5.81
N PHE A 128 14.08 -2.61 4.91
CA PHE A 128 14.27 -3.97 4.40
C PHE A 128 15.62 -4.05 3.68
N PRO A 129 16.53 -4.96 4.08
CA PRO A 129 17.77 -5.16 3.33
C PRO A 129 17.46 -5.63 1.90
N THR A 130 18.20 -5.11 0.93
CA THR A 130 18.02 -5.39 -0.49
C THR A 130 18.02 -6.90 -0.76
N GLY A 131 16.95 -7.42 -1.37
CA GLY A 131 16.78 -8.84 -1.68
C GLY A 131 16.25 -9.71 -0.54
N LEU A 132 15.80 -9.14 0.58
CA LEU A 132 14.98 -9.86 1.56
C LEU A 132 13.73 -10.45 0.87
N GLN A 133 13.52 -11.76 1.02
CA GLN A 133 12.40 -12.51 0.47
C GLN A 133 11.44 -12.90 1.60
N MET A 134 10.16 -12.62 1.42
CA MET A 134 9.11 -12.83 2.42
C MET A 134 7.87 -13.47 1.77
N LEU A 135 7.27 -14.44 2.45
CA LEU A 135 5.99 -15.06 2.09
C LEU A 135 5.04 -14.91 3.28
N ALA A 136 3.80 -14.52 3.01
CA ALA A 136 2.70 -14.49 3.97
C ALA A 136 1.50 -15.28 3.43
N GLY A 137 0.86 -16.11 4.26
CA GLY A 137 -0.18 -17.07 3.86
C GLY A 137 0.38 -18.45 3.48
N ASP A 138 -0.45 -19.31 2.91
CA ASP A 138 -0.05 -20.63 2.39
C ASP A 138 -0.91 -21.05 1.20
N ALA A 139 -0.32 -21.10 0.00
CA ALA A 139 -0.98 -21.53 -1.24
C ALA A 139 -1.62 -22.94 -1.17
N MET A 140 -1.17 -23.80 -0.24
CA MET A 140 -1.66 -25.16 -0.05
C MET A 140 -2.78 -25.27 0.98
N GLN A 141 -3.07 -24.23 1.76
CA GLN A 141 -4.10 -24.25 2.80
C GLN A 141 -5.49 -24.48 2.19
N ARG A 142 -6.24 -25.45 2.73
CA ARG A 142 -7.66 -25.74 2.38
C ARG A 142 -8.54 -25.98 3.60
N THR A 143 -7.96 -25.95 4.80
CA THR A 143 -8.67 -26.02 6.08
C THR A 143 -8.89 -24.62 6.65
N PRO A 144 -10.00 -24.36 7.35
CA PRO A 144 -10.18 -23.09 8.03
C PRO A 144 -9.11 -22.87 9.13
N PRO A 145 -8.69 -21.62 9.38
CA PRO A 145 -7.92 -21.27 10.56
C PRO A 145 -8.77 -21.37 11.84
N ALA A 146 -8.17 -21.15 13.01
CA ALA A 146 -8.85 -21.34 14.30
C ALA A 146 -9.93 -20.27 14.62
N THR A 147 -9.90 -19.12 13.94
CA THR A 147 -10.80 -17.98 14.15
C THR A 147 -11.11 -17.30 12.81
N GLY A 148 -12.24 -16.58 12.72
CA GLY A 148 -12.61 -15.81 11.52
C GLY A 148 -12.01 -14.40 11.40
N GLY A 149 -11.33 -13.93 12.44
CA GLY A 149 -10.56 -12.67 12.42
C GLY A 149 -9.08 -12.92 12.13
N ASP A 150 -8.33 -11.84 11.90
CA ASP A 150 -6.86 -11.88 11.89
C ASP A 150 -6.30 -12.23 13.28
N GLN A 151 -5.08 -12.76 13.30
CA GLN A 151 -4.37 -13.08 14.53
C GLN A 151 -2.87 -13.02 14.26
N LEU A 152 -2.26 -11.86 14.52
CA LEU A 152 -0.87 -11.56 14.16
C LEU A 152 0.13 -11.68 15.33
N ASP A 153 -0.34 -12.01 16.53
CA ASP A 153 0.49 -12.11 17.73
C ASP A 153 0.63 -13.57 18.18
N PRO A 154 1.79 -14.22 18.01
CA PRO A 154 1.96 -15.64 18.25
C PRO A 154 1.91 -16.03 19.74
N SER A 155 1.82 -15.06 20.67
CA SER A 155 1.54 -15.33 22.08
C SER A 155 0.06 -15.63 22.36
N LYS A 156 -0.84 -15.25 21.43
CA LYS A 156 -2.30 -15.34 21.60
C LYS A 156 -2.96 -16.49 20.84
N GLY A 157 -2.26 -17.13 19.89
CA GLY A 157 -2.74 -18.32 19.18
C GLY A 157 -1.87 -18.73 17.99
N PRO A 158 -2.35 -19.68 17.15
CA PRO A 158 -1.83 -19.89 15.81
C PRO A 158 -2.08 -18.65 14.96
N ILE A 159 -1.06 -18.19 14.24
CA ILE A 159 -1.15 -17.01 13.37
C ILE A 159 -2.23 -17.21 12.30
N ASN A 160 -3.11 -16.21 12.15
CA ASN A 160 -3.95 -16.04 10.96
C ASN A 160 -3.64 -14.68 10.33
N GLN A 161 -2.90 -14.71 9.22
CA GLN A 161 -2.38 -13.52 8.54
C GLN A 161 -3.16 -13.15 7.26
N VAL A 162 -4.26 -13.86 6.98
CA VAL A 162 -5.04 -13.76 5.74
C VAL A 162 -6.52 -13.60 6.08
N GLN A 163 -7.16 -12.61 5.47
CA GLN A 163 -8.58 -12.32 5.64
C GLN A 163 -9.18 -11.90 4.29
N PHE A 164 -10.50 -12.02 4.15
CA PHE A 164 -11.28 -11.36 3.11
C PHE A 164 -12.21 -10.34 3.73
N THR A 165 -12.19 -9.14 3.18
CA THR A 165 -13.14 -8.08 3.51
C THR A 165 -14.11 -7.91 2.33
N CYS A 166 -15.40 -7.92 2.64
CA CYS A 166 -16.50 -7.80 1.68
C CYS A 166 -17.42 -6.66 2.11
N PRO A 167 -17.04 -5.39 1.85
CA PRO A 167 -17.80 -4.25 2.32
C PRO A 167 -19.11 -4.16 1.54
N ARG A 168 -20.20 -3.92 2.27
CA ARG A 168 -21.57 -3.94 1.75
C ARG A 168 -22.37 -2.78 2.30
N SER A 169 -23.39 -2.38 1.55
CA SER A 169 -24.37 -1.38 1.96
C SER A 169 -25.21 -1.84 3.17
N SER A 170 -25.29 -3.16 3.38
CA SER A 170 -25.97 -3.82 4.49
C SER A 170 -25.30 -5.16 4.81
N TYR A 171 -25.02 -5.42 6.09
CA TYR A 171 -24.64 -6.75 6.60
C TYR A 171 -25.87 -7.58 7.04
N ASN A 172 -27.05 -7.24 6.50
CA ASN A 172 -28.26 -8.05 6.57
C ASN A 172 -28.78 -8.32 5.14
N PRO A 173 -28.78 -9.57 4.64
CA PRO A 173 -28.26 -10.77 5.31
C PRO A 173 -26.73 -10.69 5.55
N PRO A 174 -26.17 -11.40 6.54
CA PRO A 174 -24.73 -11.42 6.81
C PRO A 174 -23.88 -11.85 5.61
N SER A 175 -22.62 -11.39 5.54
CA SER A 175 -21.73 -11.74 4.42
C SER A 175 -21.19 -13.17 4.47
N TYR A 176 -21.22 -13.78 5.66
CA TYR A 176 -20.80 -15.15 5.92
C TYR A 176 -21.91 -15.87 6.69
N PRO A 177 -22.15 -17.19 6.47
CA PRO A 177 -23.21 -17.92 7.17
C PRO A 177 -23.04 -17.88 8.69
N VAL A 178 -24.13 -17.58 9.41
CA VAL A 178 -24.13 -17.45 10.87
C VAL A 178 -23.80 -18.80 11.51
N GLY A 179 -22.71 -18.83 12.29
CA GLY A 179 -22.22 -20.06 12.91
C GLY A 179 -21.47 -21.00 11.96
N SER A 180 -20.97 -20.50 10.82
CA SER A 180 -20.03 -21.24 9.97
C SER A 180 -18.81 -21.73 10.76
N ASP A 181 -18.47 -23.00 10.59
CA ASP A 181 -17.25 -23.64 11.11
C ASP A 181 -16.09 -23.63 10.09
N GLY A 182 -16.28 -22.93 8.97
CA GLY A 182 -15.29 -22.82 7.91
C GLY A 182 -15.20 -24.02 6.98
N THR A 183 -15.95 -25.11 7.20
CA THR A 183 -15.84 -26.34 6.41
C THR A 183 -16.58 -26.30 5.07
N LYS A 184 -17.55 -25.39 4.92
CA LYS A 184 -18.46 -25.30 3.75
C LYS A 184 -18.60 -23.89 3.15
N ALA A 185 -18.30 -22.87 3.94
CA ALA A 185 -18.28 -21.46 3.56
C ALA A 185 -17.26 -20.76 4.45
N GLY A 186 -16.87 -19.50 4.15
CA GLY A 186 -16.00 -18.73 5.04
C GLY A 186 -16.61 -18.50 6.43
N MET A 187 -15.80 -18.02 7.38
CA MET A 187 -16.23 -17.66 8.74
C MET A 187 -16.13 -16.15 8.95
N VAL A 188 -17.16 -15.54 9.54
CA VAL A 188 -17.12 -14.10 9.90
C VAL A 188 -16.06 -13.82 10.97
N ASP A 189 -15.45 -12.64 10.89
CA ASP A 189 -14.64 -12.10 11.99
C ASP A 189 -15.55 -11.79 13.20
N PRO A 190 -15.26 -12.32 14.40
CA PRO A 190 -15.99 -12.00 15.63
C PRO A 190 -16.12 -10.49 15.93
N ASN A 191 -15.21 -9.67 15.40
CA ASN A 191 -15.11 -8.23 15.63
C ASN A 191 -15.60 -7.39 14.43
N ASN A 192 -15.69 -7.96 13.24
CA ASN A 192 -15.97 -7.22 12.00
C ASN A 192 -16.94 -7.97 11.07
N GLN A 193 -18.22 -7.56 11.06
CA GLN A 193 -19.26 -8.19 10.22
C GLN A 193 -19.02 -8.06 8.70
N GLY A 194 -18.13 -7.16 8.28
CA GLY A 194 -17.71 -6.99 6.89
C GLY A 194 -16.52 -7.84 6.48
N ALA A 195 -15.87 -8.54 7.41
CA ALA A 195 -14.67 -9.34 7.15
C ALA A 195 -14.80 -10.78 7.68
N GLY A 196 -13.90 -11.64 7.24
CA GLY A 196 -13.90 -13.06 7.57
C GLY A 196 -12.78 -13.83 6.90
N VAL A 197 -12.61 -15.10 7.26
CA VAL A 197 -11.64 -15.99 6.61
C VAL A 197 -12.30 -16.82 5.53
N GLY A 198 -11.62 -16.96 4.40
CA GLY A 198 -12.18 -17.57 3.19
C GLY A 198 -13.25 -16.69 2.53
N PHE A 199 -13.86 -17.18 1.46
CA PHE A 199 -14.78 -16.38 0.65
C PHE A 199 -16.16 -16.18 1.32
N PRO A 200 -16.78 -14.99 1.15
CA PRO A 200 -18.16 -14.71 1.55
C PRO A 200 -19.16 -15.45 0.66
N ASP A 201 -20.38 -15.66 1.18
CA ASP A 201 -21.48 -16.37 0.49
C ASP A 201 -22.50 -15.37 -0.10
N VAL A 202 -22.06 -14.14 -0.38
CA VAL A 202 -22.85 -13.01 -0.91
C VAL A 202 -22.06 -12.17 -1.92
N THR A 203 -22.73 -11.31 -2.69
CA THR A 203 -22.06 -10.26 -3.47
C THR A 203 -21.64 -9.09 -2.57
N CYS A 204 -20.37 -8.68 -2.65
CA CYS A 204 -19.88 -7.42 -2.07
C CYS A 204 -20.42 -6.23 -2.88
N ASP A 205 -21.13 -5.31 -2.23
CA ASP A 205 -21.93 -4.27 -2.90
C ASP A 205 -21.79 -2.85 -2.34
N GLY A 206 -20.77 -2.63 -1.50
CA GLY A 206 -20.41 -1.29 -1.04
C GLY A 206 -19.93 -0.40 -2.18
N LEU A 207 -20.04 0.91 -1.97
CA LEU A 207 -19.58 1.91 -2.93
C LEU A 207 -18.06 1.78 -3.12
N TYR A 208 -17.63 1.55 -4.36
CA TYR A 208 -16.23 1.21 -4.72
C TYR A 208 -15.65 0.04 -3.91
N SER A 209 -16.50 -0.88 -3.42
CA SER A 209 -16.10 -1.99 -2.55
C SER A 209 -16.27 -3.36 -3.22
N PRO A 210 -15.36 -3.75 -4.11
CA PRO A 210 -15.22 -5.14 -4.53
C PRO A 210 -14.83 -6.10 -3.39
N LEU A 211 -14.62 -7.38 -3.72
CA LEU A 211 -14.04 -8.34 -2.78
C LEU A 211 -12.57 -7.98 -2.51
N ARG A 212 -12.23 -7.75 -1.24
CA ARG A 212 -10.89 -7.40 -0.78
C ARG A 212 -10.19 -8.61 -0.18
N LEU A 213 -8.94 -8.85 -0.54
CA LEU A 213 -8.03 -9.81 0.09
C LEU A 213 -7.00 -9.02 0.90
N ASP A 214 -6.89 -9.40 2.17
CA ASP A 214 -6.17 -8.73 3.23
C ASP A 214 -5.05 -9.67 3.71
N ILE A 215 -3.78 -9.28 3.51
CA ILE A 215 -2.63 -10.14 3.83
C ILE A 215 -1.57 -9.36 4.60
N HIS A 216 -1.31 -9.80 5.84
CA HIS A 216 -0.31 -9.22 6.73
C HIS A 216 1.01 -10.00 6.66
N PHE A 217 2.14 -9.30 6.65
CA PHE A 217 3.46 -9.93 6.68
C PHE A 217 4.13 -9.84 8.06
N PRO A 218 4.92 -10.86 8.45
CA PRO A 218 5.81 -10.79 9.61
C PRO A 218 6.85 -9.66 9.49
N SER A 219 7.12 -8.93 10.58
CA SER A 219 7.98 -7.73 10.59
C SER A 219 9.35 -7.90 11.26
N CYS A 220 9.65 -9.07 11.83
CA CYS A 220 10.96 -9.35 12.43
C CYS A 220 11.84 -10.19 11.50
N TYR A 221 12.96 -9.65 11.05
CA TYR A 221 13.94 -10.34 10.20
C TYR A 221 15.08 -11.00 11.01
N ASN A 222 15.37 -12.27 10.72
CA ASN A 222 16.45 -13.06 11.28
C ASN A 222 17.69 -13.04 10.37
N PRO A 223 18.70 -12.19 10.64
CA PRO A 223 19.91 -12.12 9.81
C PRO A 223 20.74 -13.41 9.81
N ALA A 224 20.51 -14.36 10.74
CA ALA A 224 21.20 -15.65 10.76
C ALA A 224 20.59 -16.69 9.81
N ALA A 225 19.34 -16.54 9.39
CA ALA A 225 18.73 -17.35 8.34
C ALA A 225 19.06 -16.83 6.92
N GLY A 226 19.40 -15.54 6.80
CA GLY A 226 19.73 -14.90 5.54
C GLY A 226 18.50 -14.45 4.74
N LEU A 227 18.75 -13.66 3.70
CA LEU A 227 17.72 -12.92 2.96
C LEU A 227 16.70 -13.81 2.24
N THR A 228 17.12 -14.97 1.73
CA THR A 228 16.31 -15.82 0.83
C THR A 228 15.67 -17.03 1.51
N ASN A 229 15.93 -17.26 2.81
CA ASN A 229 15.32 -18.38 3.53
C ASN A 229 13.94 -18.00 4.08
N TYR A 230 12.99 -17.71 3.18
CA TYR A 230 11.66 -17.14 3.44
C TYR A 230 10.78 -17.90 4.46
N LYS A 231 11.21 -19.10 4.89
CA LYS A 231 10.52 -19.98 5.85
C LYS A 231 11.02 -19.84 7.30
N GLU A 232 12.21 -19.27 7.48
CA GLU A 232 12.92 -19.20 8.77
C GLU A 232 13.54 -17.80 9.00
N ASN A 233 13.48 -16.92 8.00
CA ASN A 233 14.03 -15.57 8.06
C ASN A 233 13.06 -14.53 8.64
N MET A 234 11.74 -14.76 8.67
CA MET A 234 10.77 -13.81 9.20
C MET A 234 9.90 -14.38 10.33
N ALA A 235 9.50 -13.53 11.27
CA ALA A 235 8.52 -13.82 12.31
C ALA A 235 7.66 -12.58 12.63
N PHE A 236 6.45 -12.81 13.13
CA PHE A 236 5.65 -11.73 13.71
C PHE A 236 6.21 -11.34 15.09
N PRO A 237 6.18 -10.04 15.47
CA PRO A 237 6.63 -9.58 16.78
C PRO A 237 5.65 -10.01 17.88
N THR A 238 6.13 -10.04 19.11
CA THR A 238 5.33 -10.42 20.29
C THR A 238 4.96 -9.22 21.14
N ASP A 239 3.78 -9.26 21.78
CA ASP A 239 3.34 -8.27 22.77
C ASP A 239 4.36 -8.17 23.93
N ALA A 240 4.96 -6.98 24.08
CA ALA A 240 5.97 -6.69 25.10
C ALA A 240 5.36 -6.38 26.48
N GLY A 241 4.04 -6.40 26.62
CA GLY A 241 3.31 -6.13 27.87
C GLY A 241 3.25 -4.67 28.27
N ASN A 242 3.81 -3.75 27.46
CA ASN A 242 3.78 -2.30 27.66
C ASN A 242 3.04 -1.55 26.54
N GLY A 243 2.18 -2.23 25.76
CA GLY A 243 1.43 -1.65 24.64
C GLY A 243 2.23 -1.55 23.34
N LYS A 244 3.34 -2.30 23.25
CA LYS A 244 4.26 -2.36 22.12
C LYS A 244 4.49 -3.80 21.66
N GLN A 245 5.01 -3.95 20.45
CA GLN A 245 5.39 -5.24 19.87
C GLN A 245 6.90 -5.27 19.62
N ASP A 246 7.57 -6.29 20.14
CA ASP A 246 9.03 -6.42 20.08
C ASP A 246 9.44 -7.72 19.37
N CYS A 247 10.60 -7.69 18.71
CA CYS A 247 11.16 -8.80 17.97
C CYS A 247 11.98 -9.77 18.86
N PRO A 248 12.18 -11.03 18.42
CA PRO A 248 13.07 -11.95 19.11
C PRO A 248 14.50 -11.39 19.20
N LYS A 249 15.15 -11.53 20.35
CA LYS A 249 16.46 -10.88 20.61
C LYS A 249 17.52 -11.23 19.54
N GLY A 250 18.04 -10.20 18.89
CA GLY A 250 19.06 -10.32 17.83
C GLY A 250 18.49 -10.39 16.41
N TRP A 251 17.17 -10.34 16.27
CA TRP A 251 16.47 -10.11 15.02
C TRP A 251 16.35 -8.59 14.79
N ILE A 252 16.09 -8.19 13.54
CA ILE A 252 15.96 -6.80 13.11
C ILE A 252 14.47 -6.50 12.94
N HIS A 253 13.96 -5.48 13.61
CA HIS A 253 12.59 -5.00 13.37
C HIS A 253 12.57 -4.26 12.02
N THR A 254 11.62 -4.60 11.15
CA THR A 254 11.44 -4.04 9.80
C THR A 254 9.99 -3.56 9.64
N PRO A 255 9.60 -2.84 8.56
CA PRO A 255 8.20 -2.45 8.38
C PRO A 255 7.24 -3.65 8.39
N HIS A 256 6.14 -3.53 9.12
CA HIS A 256 5.02 -4.46 8.97
C HIS A 256 4.26 -4.05 7.71
N ILE A 257 4.44 -4.80 6.62
CA ILE A 257 3.72 -4.57 5.37
C ILE A 257 2.40 -5.34 5.35
N PHE A 258 1.35 -4.68 4.85
CA PHE A 258 0.01 -5.23 4.69
C PHE A 258 -0.47 -4.97 3.27
N PHE A 259 -0.85 -6.03 2.56
CA PHE A 259 -1.39 -5.94 1.20
C PHE A 259 -2.91 -5.83 1.28
N GLU A 260 -3.44 -4.76 0.69
CA GLU A 260 -4.85 -4.56 0.40
C GLU A 260 -5.07 -4.78 -1.10
N VAL A 261 -5.73 -5.88 -1.48
CA VAL A 261 -6.00 -6.23 -2.88
C VAL A 261 -7.50 -6.25 -3.13
N TYR A 262 -8.02 -5.35 -3.98
CA TYR A 262 -9.43 -5.38 -4.38
C TYR A 262 -9.61 -6.05 -5.75
N TYR A 263 -10.37 -7.14 -5.82
CA TYR A 263 -10.77 -7.81 -7.07
C TYR A 263 -12.16 -7.34 -7.50
N ASP A 264 -12.30 -6.75 -8.69
CA ASP A 264 -13.55 -6.20 -9.22
C ASP A 264 -14.62 -7.27 -9.46
N THR A 265 -15.35 -7.61 -8.41
CA THR A 265 -16.44 -8.59 -8.42
C THR A 265 -17.77 -8.03 -8.92
N GLN A 266 -17.88 -6.72 -9.20
CA GLN A 266 -19.13 -6.10 -9.60
C GLN A 266 -19.71 -6.62 -10.94
N PRO A 267 -18.91 -6.92 -11.99
CA PRO A 267 -19.39 -7.50 -13.25
C PRO A 267 -20.07 -8.88 -13.12
N TYR A 268 -19.92 -9.55 -11.98
CA TYR A 268 -20.42 -10.91 -11.74
C TYR A 268 -21.69 -10.96 -10.89
N LYS A 269 -22.20 -9.80 -10.44
CA LYS A 269 -23.42 -9.68 -9.64
C LYS A 269 -24.62 -10.32 -10.35
N GLY A 270 -25.29 -11.26 -9.68
CA GLY A 270 -26.46 -11.97 -10.22
C GLY A 270 -26.16 -13.10 -11.23
N ARG A 271 -24.89 -13.46 -11.46
CA ARG A 271 -24.50 -14.65 -12.24
C ARG A 271 -24.46 -15.95 -11.41
N TRP A 272 -24.80 -15.89 -10.13
CA TRP A 272 -24.74 -17.00 -9.17
C TRP A 272 -25.80 -16.84 -8.07
N THR A 273 -26.04 -17.89 -7.30
CA THR A 273 -27.05 -17.91 -6.22
C THR A 273 -26.37 -17.73 -4.86
N GLU A 274 -26.54 -16.56 -4.27
CA GLU A 274 -26.01 -16.21 -2.94
C GLU A 274 -26.72 -16.99 -1.81
N ASN A 275 -26.07 -17.08 -0.64
CA ASN A 275 -26.57 -17.71 0.59
C ASN A 275 -26.89 -19.21 0.43
N GLN A 276 -26.03 -19.96 -0.25
CA GLN A 276 -26.19 -21.42 -0.47
C GLN A 276 -25.04 -22.27 0.11
N GLY A 277 -24.03 -21.65 0.72
CA GLY A 277 -22.78 -22.32 1.10
C GLY A 277 -21.93 -22.68 -0.12
N THR A 278 -22.08 -21.95 -1.24
CA THR A 278 -21.34 -22.17 -2.48
C THR A 278 -21.24 -20.86 -3.25
N GLN A 279 -20.01 -20.38 -3.45
CA GLN A 279 -19.71 -19.15 -4.17
C GLN A 279 -18.78 -19.45 -5.37
N PRO A 280 -18.76 -18.63 -6.43
CA PRO A 280 -18.14 -18.97 -7.73
C PRO A 280 -16.68 -18.52 -7.88
N PHE A 281 -16.13 -17.73 -6.95
CA PHE A 281 -14.77 -17.23 -7.04
C PHE A 281 -13.74 -18.28 -6.60
N VAL A 282 -12.61 -18.31 -7.29
CA VAL A 282 -11.55 -19.31 -7.11
C VAL A 282 -10.20 -18.62 -7.19
N LEU A 283 -9.31 -18.86 -6.24
CA LEU A 283 -7.90 -18.44 -6.38
C LEU A 283 -7.22 -19.32 -7.44
N SER A 284 -6.23 -18.76 -8.13
CA SER A 284 -5.47 -19.43 -9.20
C SER A 284 -4.82 -20.76 -8.78
N THR A 285 -4.63 -20.95 -7.46
CA THR A 285 -4.25 -22.20 -6.77
C THR A 285 -5.26 -23.35 -6.91
N GLY A 286 -6.42 -23.12 -7.54
CA GLY A 286 -7.53 -24.07 -7.61
C GLY A 286 -8.37 -24.13 -6.33
N ASP A 287 -8.30 -23.09 -5.48
CA ASP A 287 -8.98 -23.04 -4.19
C ASP A 287 -10.31 -22.27 -4.26
N VAL A 288 -11.41 -22.97 -3.95
CA VAL A 288 -12.75 -22.38 -3.81
C VAL A 288 -13.07 -21.93 -2.39
N THR A 289 -12.17 -22.16 -1.41
CA THR A 289 -12.34 -21.69 -0.03
C THR A 289 -11.82 -20.27 0.18
N GLY A 290 -10.74 -19.90 -0.50
CA GLY A 290 -10.00 -18.66 -0.26
C GLY A 290 -8.93 -18.79 0.84
N TYR A 291 -8.90 -19.90 1.61
CA TYR A 291 -7.90 -20.09 2.67
C TYR A 291 -6.46 -20.13 2.15
N SER A 292 -6.25 -20.37 0.86
CA SER A 292 -4.94 -20.26 0.20
C SER A 292 -4.56 -18.87 -0.30
N GLY A 293 -5.26 -17.82 0.15
CA GLY A 293 -4.77 -16.46 0.03
C GLY A 293 -3.35 -16.37 0.60
N HIS A 294 -2.45 -15.76 -0.17
CA HIS A 294 -1.07 -15.55 0.21
C HIS A 294 -0.52 -14.39 -0.61
N ALA A 295 0.61 -13.85 -0.19
CA ALA A 295 1.37 -12.88 -0.94
C ALA A 295 2.86 -13.05 -0.70
N ASP A 296 3.61 -12.58 -1.66
CA ASP A 296 5.06 -12.66 -1.73
C ASP A 296 5.63 -11.25 -1.90
N PHE A 297 6.78 -11.03 -1.28
CA PHE A 297 7.51 -9.77 -1.35
C PHE A 297 9.01 -10.04 -1.51
N MET A 298 9.64 -9.30 -2.42
CA MET A 298 11.09 -9.24 -2.55
C MET A 298 11.55 -7.79 -2.51
N ALA A 299 12.36 -7.45 -1.51
CA ALA A 299 12.84 -6.08 -1.30
C ALA A 299 13.76 -5.61 -2.44
N GLY A 300 13.44 -4.46 -2.99
CA GLY A 300 14.22 -3.70 -3.99
C GLY A 300 14.13 -2.20 -3.73
N TRP A 301 13.90 -1.81 -2.47
CA TRP A 301 13.97 -0.43 -2.00
C TRP A 301 15.41 0.07 -1.98
N ASP A 302 15.58 1.36 -2.27
CA ASP A 302 16.71 2.13 -1.77
C ASP A 302 16.63 2.21 -0.23
N GLU A 303 17.63 1.65 0.45
CA GLU A 303 17.61 1.46 1.91
C GLU A 303 17.68 2.80 2.68
N ASP A 304 18.41 3.79 2.17
CA ASP A 304 18.50 5.13 2.78
C ASP A 304 17.16 5.88 2.66
N LEU A 305 16.48 5.80 1.50
CA LEU A 305 15.14 6.34 1.32
C LEU A 305 14.11 5.65 2.21
N LEU A 306 14.10 4.32 2.27
CA LEU A 306 13.14 3.58 3.11
C LEU A 306 13.38 3.87 4.59
N GLN A 307 14.63 3.98 5.05
CA GLN A 307 14.93 4.39 6.42
C GLN A 307 14.43 5.81 6.70
N HIS A 308 14.66 6.75 5.79
CA HIS A 308 14.15 8.11 5.92
C HIS A 308 12.61 8.16 5.99
N ILE A 309 11.90 7.31 5.22
CA ILE A 309 10.44 7.17 5.31
C ILE A 309 10.01 6.59 6.66
N ILE A 310 10.69 5.53 7.16
CA ILE A 310 10.45 4.96 8.49
C ILE A 310 10.64 6.01 9.59
N ASP A 311 11.69 6.81 9.51
CA ASP A 311 12.09 7.78 10.53
C ASP A 311 11.19 9.03 10.55
N THR A 312 10.62 9.43 9.40
CA THR A 312 9.97 10.74 9.25
C THR A 312 8.51 10.74 8.81
N CYS A 313 7.98 9.63 8.27
CA CYS A 313 6.65 9.64 7.66
C CYS A 313 5.52 9.09 8.56
N ASN A 314 4.40 9.82 8.57
CA ASN A 314 3.12 9.36 9.11
C ASN A 314 1.96 9.96 8.29
N ALA A 315 2.01 9.80 6.97
CA ALA A 315 1.00 10.32 6.05
C ALA A 315 -0.34 9.57 6.13
N GLY A 316 -0.34 8.35 6.67
CA GLY A 316 -1.53 7.48 6.73
C GLY A 316 -2.12 7.24 5.34
N ASP A 317 -3.45 7.22 5.27
CA ASP A 317 -4.23 7.04 4.04
C ASP A 317 -4.09 8.20 3.03
N SER A 318 -3.50 9.34 3.43
CA SER A 318 -3.09 10.41 2.49
C SER A 318 -2.06 9.91 1.47
N GLY A 319 -1.32 8.84 1.79
CA GLY A 319 -0.42 8.12 0.90
C GLY A 319 1.06 8.41 1.13
N MET A 320 1.91 7.42 0.84
CA MET A 320 3.35 7.53 0.97
C MET A 320 3.96 8.55 0.00
N ASP A 321 3.26 8.86 -1.09
CA ASP A 321 3.55 9.99 -1.99
C ASP A 321 3.51 11.38 -1.31
N GLN A 322 2.91 11.48 -0.12
CA GLN A 322 2.88 12.70 0.70
C GLN A 322 3.94 12.69 1.82
N CYS A 323 4.82 11.69 1.88
CA CYS A 323 5.91 11.66 2.87
C CYS A 323 6.90 12.83 2.66
N PRO A 324 7.38 13.49 3.72
CA PRO A 324 8.37 14.54 3.60
C PRO A 324 9.70 13.95 3.10
N GLY A 325 10.37 14.62 2.16
CA GLY A 325 11.75 14.29 1.78
C GLY A 325 11.93 13.03 0.92
N LEU A 326 10.97 12.67 0.06
CA LEU A 326 11.19 11.63 -0.97
C LEU A 326 12.29 12.05 -1.96
N PHE A 327 13.54 11.64 -1.72
CA PHE A 327 14.73 12.18 -2.39
C PHE A 327 14.73 12.05 -3.93
N TYR A 328 14.10 10.99 -4.46
CA TYR A 328 13.97 10.76 -5.90
C TYR A 328 12.62 11.17 -6.49
N GLY A 329 11.69 11.68 -5.66
CA GLY A 329 10.33 12.03 -6.06
C GLY A 329 9.42 10.82 -6.30
N LEU A 330 8.54 10.93 -7.29
CA LEU A 330 7.55 9.91 -7.65
C LEU A 330 7.82 9.36 -9.05
N ASN A 331 7.39 8.12 -9.29
CA ASN A 331 7.31 7.54 -10.63
C ASN A 331 6.10 8.11 -11.38
N SER A 332 6.14 8.13 -12.72
CA SER A 332 5.09 8.70 -13.56
C SER A 332 4.89 7.92 -14.85
N GLY A 333 3.62 7.65 -15.20
CA GLY A 333 3.24 6.78 -16.30
C GLY A 333 3.22 5.29 -15.91
N ASP A 334 2.78 4.46 -16.86
CA ASP A 334 2.65 3.02 -16.64
C ASP A 334 4.00 2.30 -16.71
N CYS A 335 4.16 1.26 -15.88
CA CYS A 335 5.27 0.31 -15.98
C CYS A 335 4.73 -1.12 -16.16
N THR A 336 5.17 -1.81 -17.21
CA THR A 336 4.71 -3.17 -17.55
C THR A 336 5.85 -4.00 -18.16
N ILE A 337 5.77 -5.33 -18.03
CA ILE A 337 6.63 -6.27 -18.77
C ILE A 337 5.80 -7.32 -19.51
N GLU A 338 6.41 -7.96 -20.51
CA GLU A 338 5.79 -9.08 -21.23
C GLU A 338 5.58 -10.30 -20.30
N PRO A 339 4.55 -11.14 -20.53
CA PRO A 339 4.34 -12.37 -19.78
C PRO A 339 5.57 -13.29 -19.79
N LEU A 340 5.98 -13.74 -18.60
CA LEU A 340 7.17 -14.59 -18.40
C LEU A 340 6.94 -16.06 -18.79
N VAL A 341 5.69 -16.44 -19.08
CA VAL A 341 5.26 -17.79 -19.48
C VAL A 341 4.23 -17.65 -20.61
N ASP A 342 4.43 -18.40 -21.70
CA ASP A 342 3.49 -18.48 -22.83
C ASP A 342 2.27 -19.36 -22.46
N GLU A 343 1.35 -18.77 -21.69
CA GLU A 343 0.10 -19.38 -21.26
C GLU A 343 -1.02 -18.33 -21.19
N GLN A 344 -2.22 -18.63 -21.69
CA GLN A 344 -3.35 -17.71 -21.57
C GLN A 344 -3.85 -17.67 -20.12
N VAL A 345 -3.54 -16.58 -19.41
CA VAL A 345 -3.92 -16.38 -18.01
C VAL A 345 -5.09 -15.40 -17.80
N THR A 346 -5.53 -14.68 -18.84
CA THR A 346 -6.63 -13.69 -18.77
C THR A 346 -7.75 -13.97 -19.78
N GLY A 347 -8.89 -13.29 -19.60
CA GLY A 347 -10.11 -13.50 -20.39
C GLY A 347 -10.89 -14.74 -19.93
N THR A 348 -11.61 -15.37 -20.85
CA THR A 348 -12.35 -16.63 -20.61
C THR A 348 -11.49 -17.85 -20.92
N LEU A 349 -11.45 -18.81 -20.00
CA LEU A 349 -10.62 -20.02 -20.04
C LEU A 349 -11.48 -21.26 -19.77
N THR A 350 -11.20 -22.38 -20.43
CA THR A 350 -11.89 -23.68 -20.19
C THR A 350 -11.32 -24.49 -19.02
N LYS A 351 -10.27 -23.97 -18.37
CA LYS A 351 -9.56 -24.54 -17.21
C LYS A 351 -8.75 -23.43 -16.54
N LEU A 352 -8.37 -23.61 -15.27
CA LEU A 352 -7.37 -22.73 -14.66
C LEU A 352 -5.98 -22.94 -15.30
N PRO A 353 -5.17 -21.88 -15.46
CA PRO A 353 -3.78 -22.01 -15.91
C PRO A 353 -2.94 -22.89 -14.98
N GLY A 354 -1.90 -23.52 -15.51
CA GLY A 354 -1.19 -24.62 -14.84
C GLY A 354 -1.98 -25.94 -14.76
N ASN A 355 -3.24 -25.95 -15.20
CA ASN A 355 -4.21 -27.03 -15.00
C ASN A 355 -4.59 -27.25 -13.51
N ASN A 356 -4.59 -26.18 -12.71
CA ASN A 356 -4.92 -26.27 -11.29
C ASN A 356 -6.34 -26.85 -11.06
N PRO A 357 -6.49 -27.96 -10.32
CA PRO A 357 -7.78 -28.59 -10.08
C PRO A 357 -8.56 -27.87 -8.98
N LEU A 358 -9.90 -27.84 -9.10
CA LEU A 358 -10.75 -27.26 -8.06
C LEU A 358 -10.72 -28.10 -6.78
N SER A 359 -10.66 -27.40 -5.65
CA SER A 359 -10.46 -27.96 -4.31
C SER A 359 -10.97 -26.98 -3.24
N GLY A 360 -11.37 -27.49 -2.08
CA GLY A 360 -12.07 -26.74 -1.05
C GLY A 360 -13.59 -26.97 -1.07
N PHE A 361 -14.26 -26.65 0.05
CA PHE A 361 -15.70 -26.77 0.26
C PHE A 361 -16.33 -28.01 -0.43
N SER A 362 -17.19 -27.79 -1.44
CA SER A 362 -17.91 -28.84 -2.18
C SER A 362 -17.05 -29.69 -3.13
N PHE A 363 -15.82 -29.27 -3.44
CA PHE A 363 -14.88 -30.00 -4.30
C PHE A 363 -13.93 -30.93 -3.51
N GLY A 364 -13.89 -30.82 -2.18
CA GLY A 364 -13.10 -31.70 -1.32
C GLY A 364 -11.61 -31.35 -1.26
N ALA A 365 -10.77 -32.32 -0.86
CA ALA A 365 -9.34 -32.10 -0.67
C ALA A 365 -8.59 -31.87 -1.99
N ALA A 366 -7.56 -31.02 -1.97
CA ALA A 366 -6.71 -30.77 -3.13
C ALA A 366 -5.98 -32.06 -3.57
N PRO A 367 -5.91 -32.40 -4.87
CA PRO A 367 -5.12 -33.51 -5.37
C PRO A 367 -3.65 -33.44 -4.93
N GLY A 368 -3.19 -34.47 -4.23
CA GLY A 368 -1.88 -34.52 -3.54
C GLY A 368 -2.00 -34.36 -2.01
N MET A 369 -3.06 -33.73 -1.50
CA MET A 369 -3.31 -33.56 -0.07
C MET A 369 -4.05 -34.78 0.52
N THR A 370 -3.40 -35.95 0.52
CA THR A 370 -3.98 -37.18 1.07
C THR A 370 -4.06 -37.13 2.59
N THR A 371 -5.21 -36.70 3.12
CA THR A 371 -5.50 -36.73 4.56
C THR A 371 -5.55 -38.17 5.07
N GLY A 372 -4.60 -38.54 5.93
CA GLY A 372 -4.51 -39.88 6.50
C GLY A 372 -5.60 -40.15 7.53
N SER A 373 -6.70 -40.77 7.11
CA SER A 373 -7.67 -41.42 8.00
C SER A 373 -8.02 -42.80 7.44
N GLY A 374 -7.84 -43.85 8.24
CA GLY A 374 -7.74 -45.22 7.73
C GLY A 374 -9.04 -46.02 7.81
N SER A 375 -9.29 -46.84 6.79
CA SER A 375 -9.88 -48.17 7.00
C SER A 375 -9.39 -49.18 5.96
N SER A 376 -9.47 -50.46 6.32
CA SER A 376 -8.83 -51.62 5.67
C SER A 376 -9.32 -51.93 4.24
N GLY A 377 -8.40 -52.32 3.34
CA GLY A 377 -8.72 -52.66 1.94
C GLY A 377 -7.76 -53.58 1.16
N THR A 378 -6.89 -54.35 1.82
CA THR A 378 -6.13 -55.55 1.33
C THR A 378 -5.60 -55.65 -0.12
N ASN A 379 -4.28 -55.94 -0.22
CA ASN A 379 -3.59 -56.68 -1.31
C ASN A 379 -3.30 -55.91 -2.63
N ASN A 380 -2.16 -56.08 -3.33
CA ASN A 380 -0.93 -56.87 -3.02
C ASN A 380 0.28 -56.37 -3.86
N ASN A 381 1.47 -56.31 -3.23
CA ASN A 381 2.83 -56.32 -3.82
C ASN A 381 3.24 -55.21 -4.85
N ALA A 382 4.48 -54.72 -4.89
CA ALA A 382 5.70 -55.11 -4.17
C ALA A 382 6.59 -53.92 -3.73
N ALA A 383 7.32 -54.18 -2.63
CA ALA A 383 8.60 -53.67 -2.10
C ALA A 383 9.51 -52.78 -3.01
N VAL A 384 10.42 -51.94 -2.49
CA VAL A 384 11.27 -52.08 -1.27
C VAL A 384 11.35 -50.80 -0.40
N SER A 385 11.60 -50.98 0.89
CA SER A 385 11.45 -50.00 1.98
C SER A 385 12.63 -49.02 2.24
N PRO A 386 12.37 -47.87 2.89
CA PRO A 386 13.37 -47.10 3.63
C PRO A 386 13.55 -47.60 5.09
N SER A 387 14.61 -47.13 5.76
CA SER A 387 15.02 -47.55 7.11
C SER A 387 14.31 -46.80 8.25
N LYS A 388 14.06 -47.49 9.37
CA LYS A 388 13.37 -46.99 10.57
C LYS A 388 14.35 -46.58 11.69
N PRO A 389 14.12 -45.49 12.44
CA PRO A 389 14.86 -45.15 13.66
C PRO A 389 14.39 -45.93 14.90
N ALA A 390 15.26 -46.08 15.90
CA ALA A 390 15.00 -46.72 17.19
C ALA A 390 15.42 -45.84 18.36
N ALA A 391 14.79 -46.00 19.54
CA ALA A 391 15.00 -45.15 20.70
C ALA A 391 15.17 -45.94 22.02
N SER A 392 16.16 -45.52 22.81
CA SER A 392 16.39 -45.79 24.26
C SER A 392 16.53 -47.25 24.74
N PRO A 393 17.32 -47.48 25.80
CA PRO A 393 16.75 -47.46 27.17
C PRO A 393 17.60 -46.69 28.22
N SER A 394 17.02 -46.49 29.41
CA SER A 394 17.57 -45.64 30.49
C SER A 394 18.41 -46.40 31.54
N ALA A 395 19.35 -45.72 32.21
CA ALA A 395 20.00 -46.22 33.44
C ALA A 395 20.39 -45.12 34.46
N SER A 396 19.61 -45.06 35.54
CA SER A 396 19.84 -44.59 36.93
C SER A 396 21.18 -43.99 37.42
N LYS A 397 21.04 -42.89 38.19
CA LYS A 397 21.77 -42.48 39.43
C LYS A 397 23.31 -42.41 39.46
N ALA A 398 23.84 -41.22 39.75
CA ALA A 398 24.48 -40.89 41.05
C ALA A 398 24.75 -39.37 41.17
N ALA A 399 25.07 -38.87 42.37
CA ALA A 399 25.42 -37.46 42.61
C ALA A 399 26.70 -37.35 43.47
N SER A 400 27.50 -36.31 43.26
CA SER A 400 28.37 -35.69 44.27
C SER A 400 29.07 -34.42 43.73
N SER A 401 29.62 -33.62 44.63
CA SER A 401 30.13 -32.25 44.40
C SER A 401 31.66 -32.15 44.47
N SER A 402 32.28 -31.20 43.73
CA SER A 402 33.37 -30.36 44.28
C SER A 402 33.88 -29.26 43.32
N SER A 403 34.38 -28.19 43.93
CA SER A 403 35.38 -27.21 43.44
C SER A 403 36.64 -27.37 44.33
N PRO A 404 37.86 -26.81 44.06
CA PRO A 404 38.09 -25.48 43.46
C PRO A 404 39.45 -25.16 42.73
N ALA A 405 39.57 -23.90 42.29
CA ALA A 405 40.76 -23.00 42.39
C ALA A 405 41.95 -22.97 41.37
N LYS A 406 42.11 -21.77 40.74
CA LYS A 406 43.31 -20.87 40.69
C LYS A 406 44.52 -21.08 39.73
N THR A 407 44.60 -20.17 38.72
CA THR A 407 45.66 -19.13 38.44
C THR A 407 47.17 -19.46 38.57
N PRO A 408 48.06 -19.01 37.65
CA PRO A 408 48.49 -17.58 37.56
C PRO A 408 48.70 -16.99 36.13
N ALA A 409 49.28 -15.79 36.01
CA ALA A 409 49.26 -14.91 34.82
C ALA A 409 50.59 -14.14 34.56
N SER A 410 50.69 -13.48 33.38
CA SER A 410 51.81 -12.60 32.96
C SER A 410 51.36 -11.46 32.03
N SER A 411 52.08 -10.32 32.03
CA SER A 411 51.92 -9.16 31.10
C SER A 411 53.31 -8.67 30.61
N PRO A 412 53.40 -7.82 29.56
CA PRO A 412 54.20 -6.57 29.75
C PRO A 412 53.85 -5.32 28.88
N SER A 413 53.91 -4.15 29.54
CA SER A 413 54.61 -2.90 29.13
C SER A 413 54.19 -1.99 27.94
N LYS A 414 54.46 -0.67 28.11
CA LYS A 414 54.23 0.47 27.18
C LYS A 414 55.30 1.57 27.35
N PRO A 415 55.70 2.27 26.27
CA PRO A 415 56.13 3.69 26.28
C PRO A 415 55.34 4.52 25.22
N ALA A 416 55.69 5.76 24.87
CA ALA A 416 55.67 7.02 25.65
C ALA A 416 55.26 8.18 24.68
N ALA A 417 55.02 9.41 25.15
CA ALA A 417 54.40 10.49 24.34
C ALA A 417 55.21 11.80 24.27
N ALA A 418 54.86 12.69 23.34
CA ALA A 418 55.43 14.03 23.16
C ALA A 418 54.37 15.10 22.80
N GLN A 419 54.69 16.39 23.03
CA GLN A 419 53.91 17.62 22.80
C GLN A 419 54.87 18.71 22.23
N PRO A 420 54.47 19.93 21.76
CA PRO A 420 53.48 20.88 22.31
C PRO A 420 52.32 21.13 21.29
N THR A 421 51.64 22.27 21.05
CA THR A 421 51.75 23.71 21.42
C THR A 421 50.37 24.42 21.38
N THR A 422 50.30 25.75 21.30
CA THR A 422 49.08 26.57 21.45
C THR A 422 49.01 27.77 20.48
N LYS A 423 47.79 28.17 20.06
CA LYS A 423 47.20 29.52 20.28
C LYS A 423 45.81 29.70 19.63
N VAL A 424 45.05 30.66 20.17
CA VAL A 424 43.80 31.21 19.62
C VAL A 424 43.90 32.75 19.69
N ALA A 425 43.22 33.45 18.79
CA ALA A 425 42.97 34.89 18.87
C ALA A 425 41.56 35.22 18.32
N ASP A 426 40.90 36.21 18.91
CA ASP A 426 39.54 36.67 18.62
C ASP A 426 39.55 38.11 18.09
N SER A 427 38.54 38.51 17.29
CA SER A 427 38.07 39.91 17.16
C SER A 427 36.79 40.06 16.33
N GLY A 428 35.68 40.36 17.01
CA GLY A 428 34.90 41.59 16.77
C GLY A 428 34.08 41.75 15.47
N SER A 429 32.75 41.73 15.60
CA SER A 429 31.79 42.16 14.58
C SER A 429 31.50 43.67 14.62
N LYS A 430 31.11 44.27 13.49
CA LYS A 430 30.53 45.63 13.38
C LYS A 430 29.43 45.69 12.32
N THR A 431 28.29 46.25 12.69
CA THR A 431 27.12 46.44 11.82
C THR A 431 27.23 47.72 10.99
N ILE A 432 26.74 47.70 9.74
CA ILE A 432 26.44 48.90 8.93
C ILE A 432 25.07 48.70 8.28
N GLU A 433 24.25 49.75 8.31
CA GLU A 433 22.89 49.82 7.77
C GLU A 433 22.89 50.51 6.40
N SER A 434 22.04 50.09 5.46
CA SER A 434 21.89 50.79 4.17
C SER A 434 20.50 50.64 3.52
N LYS A 435 20.17 51.59 2.65
CA LYS A 435 18.84 51.87 2.09
C LYS A 435 18.69 51.31 0.66
N PRO A 436 17.52 50.77 0.26
CA PRO A 436 17.36 50.12 -1.04
C PRO A 436 17.31 51.10 -2.24
N PRO A 437 17.95 50.77 -3.38
CA PRO A 437 17.74 51.41 -4.68
C PRO A 437 16.64 50.70 -5.50
N ALA A 438 16.27 51.28 -6.65
CA ALA A 438 15.12 50.88 -7.47
C ALA A 438 15.39 49.77 -8.50
N ALA A 439 14.30 49.19 -9.04
CA ALA A 439 14.31 48.12 -10.04
C ALA A 439 14.73 48.57 -11.45
N SER A 440 15.14 47.61 -12.29
CA SER A 440 15.42 47.80 -13.72
C SER A 440 14.92 46.60 -14.56
N GLN A 441 14.60 46.85 -15.83
CA GLN A 441 14.01 45.88 -16.77
C GLN A 441 15.07 45.11 -17.58
N PRO A 442 14.74 43.93 -18.14
CA PRO A 442 15.65 43.17 -19.00
C PRO A 442 15.84 43.80 -20.39
N ALA A 443 16.98 43.51 -21.02
CA ALA A 443 17.30 43.89 -22.39
C ALA A 443 17.55 42.64 -23.26
N ALA A 444 17.29 42.74 -24.57
CA ALA A 444 17.46 41.65 -25.54
C ALA A 444 18.91 41.50 -26.02
N GLY A 445 19.26 40.30 -26.52
CA GLY A 445 20.63 39.94 -26.94
C GLY A 445 20.86 39.88 -28.45
N ALA A 446 22.15 39.82 -28.83
CA ALA A 446 22.70 39.60 -30.17
C ALA A 446 24.14 39.02 -30.04
N PRO A 447 24.80 38.52 -31.10
CA PRO A 447 25.50 37.23 -30.99
C PRO A 447 27.03 37.20 -31.20
N GLY A 448 27.65 36.14 -30.66
CA GLY A 448 28.68 35.29 -31.31
C GLY A 448 30.07 35.85 -31.65
N ASN A 449 31.12 35.26 -31.06
CA ASN A 449 32.28 34.69 -31.78
C ASN A 449 33.24 33.94 -30.81
N ASP A 450 34.16 33.15 -31.38
CA ASP A 450 35.01 32.16 -30.70
C ASP A 450 36.33 32.70 -30.09
N ASP A 451 37.07 31.76 -29.48
CA ASP A 451 38.47 31.83 -28.98
C ASP A 451 38.81 32.81 -27.83
N ALA A 452 38.73 32.29 -26.60
CA ALA A 452 39.53 32.75 -25.46
C ALA A 452 39.87 31.58 -24.51
N GLN A 453 41.11 31.50 -24.04
CA GLN A 453 41.61 30.38 -23.22
C GLN A 453 41.03 30.37 -21.79
N CYS A 454 40.63 29.20 -21.31
CA CYS A 454 40.25 29.01 -19.90
C CYS A 454 41.44 29.16 -18.95
N SER A 455 41.38 30.15 -18.06
CA SER A 455 42.22 30.25 -16.85
C SER A 455 41.36 30.15 -15.59
N SER A 456 41.91 29.61 -14.49
CA SER A 456 41.19 29.24 -13.28
C SER A 456 40.40 30.39 -12.62
N ALA A 457 39.07 30.38 -12.79
CA ALA A 457 38.17 31.27 -12.08
C ALA A 457 37.91 30.77 -10.64
N ASN A 458 38.09 31.66 -9.65
CA ASN A 458 37.77 31.36 -8.26
C ASN A 458 36.25 31.41 -8.04
N VAL A 459 35.58 30.26 -8.05
CA VAL A 459 34.15 30.17 -7.72
C VAL A 459 33.94 30.58 -6.26
N ARG A 460 33.18 31.66 -6.05
CA ARG A 460 32.71 32.10 -4.73
C ARG A 460 31.19 31.91 -4.66
N THR A 461 30.75 30.84 -4.01
CA THR A 461 29.33 30.62 -3.70
C THR A 461 28.84 31.73 -2.78
N VAL A 462 27.79 32.45 -3.18
CA VAL A 462 27.11 33.45 -2.35
C VAL A 462 25.71 32.94 -2.05
N THR A 463 25.51 32.38 -0.86
CA THR A 463 24.20 31.92 -0.39
C THR A 463 23.41 33.09 0.16
N GLN A 464 22.30 33.46 -0.47
CA GLN A 464 21.42 34.54 -0.01
C GLN A 464 20.17 33.95 0.67
N THR A 465 20.12 34.01 2.00
CA THR A 465 18.92 33.62 2.75
C THR A 465 17.86 34.72 2.64
N VAL A 466 16.74 34.42 1.98
CA VAL A 466 15.58 35.33 1.88
C VAL A 466 14.51 34.89 2.88
N THR A 467 14.37 35.64 3.98
CA THR A 467 13.29 35.43 4.95
C THR A 467 12.02 36.14 4.48
N VAL A 468 11.01 35.37 4.08
CA VAL A 468 9.69 35.91 3.70
C VAL A 468 8.78 35.96 4.92
N THR A 469 8.63 37.14 5.51
CA THR A 469 7.65 37.37 6.58
C THR A 469 6.26 37.57 5.97
N ALA A 470 5.44 36.52 5.96
CA ALA A 470 4.02 36.64 5.63
C ALA A 470 3.29 37.47 6.70
N GLY A 471 2.57 38.52 6.27
CA GLY A 471 1.73 39.31 7.18
C GLY A 471 0.43 38.60 7.51
N SER A 472 0.02 38.63 8.78
CA SER A 472 -1.24 38.03 9.24
C SER A 472 -2.45 38.64 8.51
N PRO A 473 -3.41 37.83 8.01
CA PRO A 473 -4.70 38.33 7.56
C PRO A 473 -5.44 39.06 8.69
N ALA A 474 -6.06 40.20 8.37
CA ALA A 474 -6.90 40.92 9.32
C ALA A 474 -8.24 40.20 9.53
N ALA A 475 -8.79 40.28 10.75
CA ALA A 475 -10.10 39.70 11.05
C ALA A 475 -11.25 40.53 10.45
N THR A 476 -12.15 39.90 9.71
CA THR A 476 -13.36 40.53 9.17
C THR A 476 -14.62 39.70 9.47
N GLY A 477 -15.46 40.26 10.35
CA GLY A 477 -16.91 40.04 10.48
C GLY A 477 -17.51 38.68 10.11
N ALA A 478 -17.94 37.92 11.13
CA ALA A 478 -18.95 36.89 10.95
C ALA A 478 -20.30 37.53 10.56
N ALA A 479 -20.83 37.17 9.38
CA ALA A 479 -22.17 37.51 8.94
C ALA A 479 -23.07 36.28 9.11
N ALA A 480 -23.82 36.21 10.21
CA ALA A 480 -24.73 35.10 10.46
C ALA A 480 -25.97 35.18 9.54
N SER A 481 -26.19 34.15 8.73
CA SER A 481 -27.38 34.00 7.90
C SER A 481 -28.24 32.84 8.39
N SER A 482 -29.25 33.14 9.21
CA SER A 482 -30.22 32.14 9.67
C SER A 482 -31.24 31.83 8.56
N GLY A 483 -30.98 30.78 7.78
CA GLY A 483 -31.85 30.31 6.69
C GLY A 483 -31.83 28.79 6.54
N THR A 484 -32.90 28.23 5.99
CA THR A 484 -33.04 26.79 5.71
C THR A 484 -32.02 26.28 4.71
N LYS A 485 -31.60 25.01 4.87
CA LYS A 485 -30.83 24.26 3.86
C LYS A 485 -31.60 24.19 2.53
N ASP A 486 -31.29 25.08 1.60
CA ASP A 486 -31.87 25.07 0.26
C ASP A 486 -30.84 25.47 -0.82
N ASN A 487 -30.90 24.77 -1.94
CA ASN A 487 -30.08 25.01 -3.14
C ASN A 487 -30.75 26.08 -4.02
N SER A 488 -31.13 27.21 -3.44
CA SER A 488 -31.86 28.25 -4.16
C SER A 488 -31.00 28.82 -5.30
N ALA A 489 -31.56 28.96 -6.51
CA ALA A 489 -30.89 29.55 -7.68
C ALA A 489 -30.52 31.05 -7.54
N ALA A 490 -30.74 31.65 -6.37
CA ALA A 490 -30.32 33.00 -6.00
C ALA A 490 -29.07 33.03 -5.10
N SER A 491 -28.56 31.87 -4.67
CA SER A 491 -27.40 31.78 -3.77
C SER A 491 -26.11 32.21 -4.50
N THR A 492 -25.48 33.28 -4.02
CA THR A 492 -24.23 33.84 -4.56
C THR A 492 -23.06 33.67 -3.59
N VAL A 493 -22.00 33.02 -4.06
CA VAL A 493 -20.78 32.70 -3.31
C VAL A 493 -19.59 33.24 -4.08
N GLY A 494 -18.71 34.05 -3.47
CA GLY A 494 -17.47 34.54 -4.12
C GLY A 494 -17.66 35.33 -5.43
N GLY A 495 -18.86 35.85 -5.70
CA GLY A 495 -19.22 36.48 -6.98
C GLY A 495 -19.68 35.50 -8.07
N TYR A 496 -19.90 34.24 -7.73
CA TYR A 496 -20.48 33.19 -8.58
C TYR A 496 -21.88 32.87 -8.06
N THR A 497 -22.84 32.67 -8.97
CA THR A 497 -24.21 32.26 -8.64
C THR A 497 -24.37 30.75 -8.83
N TYR A 498 -25.12 30.11 -7.94
CA TYR A 498 -25.51 28.70 -8.07
C TYR A 498 -26.27 28.47 -9.38
N ALA A 499 -25.79 27.54 -10.20
CA ALA A 499 -26.37 27.18 -11.50
C ALA A 499 -27.25 25.91 -11.44
N GLY A 500 -27.21 25.18 -10.31
CA GLY A 500 -27.95 23.95 -10.08
C GLY A 500 -27.07 22.75 -9.75
N CYS A 501 -27.74 21.64 -9.44
CA CYS A 501 -27.13 20.32 -9.27
C CYS A 501 -26.92 19.62 -10.63
N TYR A 502 -25.75 19.02 -10.82
CA TYR A 502 -25.38 18.34 -12.07
C TYR A 502 -24.76 16.98 -11.79
N GLN A 503 -24.99 16.01 -12.67
CA GLN A 503 -24.42 14.67 -12.54
C GLN A 503 -22.93 14.70 -12.87
N ASP A 504 -22.10 14.15 -11.98
CA ASP A 504 -20.70 13.88 -12.27
C ASP A 504 -20.51 12.43 -12.77
N ASN A 505 -19.35 12.13 -13.37
CA ASN A 505 -18.98 10.81 -13.88
C ASN A 505 -17.49 10.52 -13.67
N ILE A 506 -17.08 9.27 -13.93
CA ILE A 506 -15.71 8.78 -13.71
C ILE A 506 -14.58 9.61 -14.37
N GLY A 507 -14.89 10.38 -15.43
CA GLY A 507 -13.93 11.29 -16.09
C GLY A 507 -13.83 12.69 -15.48
N ARG A 508 -14.63 12.98 -14.44
CA ARG A 508 -14.86 14.27 -13.77
C ARG A 508 -15.31 15.39 -14.74
N VAL A 509 -16.59 15.76 -14.65
CA VAL A 509 -17.24 16.69 -15.59
C VAL A 509 -16.65 18.10 -15.56
N LEU A 510 -16.02 18.49 -14.46
CA LEU A 510 -15.07 19.61 -14.36
C LEU A 510 -13.67 19.03 -14.14
N SER A 511 -12.78 19.21 -15.12
CA SER A 511 -11.45 18.58 -15.18
C SER A 511 -10.29 19.58 -15.24
N GLY A 512 -10.49 20.81 -14.76
CA GLY A 512 -9.47 21.88 -14.78
C GLY A 512 -8.54 21.87 -13.56
N ASP A 513 -9.12 21.84 -12.37
CA ASP A 513 -8.42 21.66 -11.08
C ASP A 513 -9.32 20.79 -10.22
N VAL A 514 -8.82 19.62 -9.82
CA VAL A 514 -9.64 18.49 -9.37
C VAL A 514 -9.16 18.05 -8.00
N LEU A 515 -10.08 18.02 -7.02
CA LEU A 515 -9.80 17.67 -5.63
C LEU A 515 -8.60 18.41 -5.00
N PRO A 516 -8.51 19.76 -5.12
CA PRO A 516 -7.48 20.52 -4.43
C PRO A 516 -7.69 20.42 -2.91
N ASP A 517 -6.61 20.19 -2.16
CA ASP A 517 -6.67 20.29 -0.69
C ASP A 517 -6.88 21.74 -0.27
N LEU A 518 -8.03 21.97 0.38
CA LEU A 518 -8.44 23.25 0.98
C LEU A 518 -8.83 23.05 2.45
N GLY A 519 -8.50 21.89 3.05
CA GLY A 519 -9.07 21.40 4.30
C GLY A 519 -10.61 21.25 4.25
N PRO A 520 -11.30 21.22 5.41
CA PRO A 520 -12.75 21.03 5.49
C PRO A 520 -13.51 22.01 4.59
N MET A 521 -14.20 21.49 3.57
CA MET A 521 -14.69 22.27 2.44
C MET A 521 -15.88 23.20 2.77
N THR A 522 -15.96 24.33 2.10
CA THR A 522 -17.17 25.18 1.97
C THR A 522 -17.27 25.64 0.52
N ASN A 523 -18.41 26.20 0.10
CA ASN A 523 -18.54 26.69 -1.27
C ASN A 523 -17.63 27.89 -1.54
N GLU A 524 -17.40 28.77 -0.55
CA GLU A 524 -16.48 29.92 -0.65
C GLU A 524 -15.05 29.46 -0.88
N LYS A 525 -14.59 28.42 -0.17
CA LYS A 525 -13.25 27.85 -0.38
C LYS A 525 -13.08 27.37 -1.81
N CYS A 526 -14.04 26.57 -2.28
CA CYS A 526 -13.96 26.00 -3.62
C CYS A 526 -14.01 27.10 -4.70
N VAL A 527 -14.99 28.02 -4.62
CA VAL A 527 -15.09 29.16 -5.54
C VAL A 527 -13.84 30.03 -5.50
N ALA A 528 -13.28 30.33 -4.33
CA ALA A 528 -12.07 31.16 -4.20
C ALA A 528 -10.84 30.50 -4.85
N ASN A 529 -10.66 29.18 -4.69
CA ASN A 529 -9.60 28.44 -5.40
C ASN A 529 -9.83 28.43 -6.92
N CYS A 530 -11.05 28.15 -7.38
CA CYS A 530 -11.34 28.16 -8.81
C CYS A 530 -11.17 29.56 -9.43
N VAL A 531 -11.53 30.62 -8.70
CA VAL A 531 -11.30 32.02 -9.10
C VAL A 531 -9.82 32.38 -9.14
N SER A 532 -9.02 31.97 -8.13
CA SER A 532 -7.58 32.28 -8.11
C SER A 532 -6.82 31.57 -9.24
N LYS A 533 -7.28 30.39 -9.66
CA LYS A 533 -6.80 29.64 -10.83
C LYS A 533 -7.48 30.04 -12.16
N GLY A 534 -8.41 31.01 -12.13
CA GLY A 534 -9.00 31.64 -13.33
C GLY A 534 -10.17 30.90 -13.99
N PHE A 535 -10.70 29.83 -13.39
CA PHE A 535 -11.77 29.00 -13.94
C PHE A 535 -13.14 29.65 -13.87
N SER A 536 -13.95 29.56 -14.93
CA SER A 536 -15.29 30.18 -14.99
C SER A 536 -16.39 29.42 -14.25
N LEU A 537 -16.15 28.14 -13.93
CA LEU A 537 -17.01 27.27 -13.13
C LEU A 537 -16.24 26.74 -11.90
N ALA A 538 -16.95 26.63 -10.79
CA ALA A 538 -16.55 25.94 -9.57
C ALA A 538 -17.68 24.97 -9.19
N ALA A 539 -17.37 23.82 -8.60
CA ALA A 539 -18.39 22.94 -8.07
C ALA A 539 -17.91 22.09 -6.90
N THR A 540 -18.82 21.76 -5.99
CA THR A 540 -18.57 20.95 -4.80
C THR A 540 -19.31 19.61 -4.87
N GLU A 541 -18.68 18.54 -4.38
CA GLU A 541 -19.27 17.18 -4.29
C GLU A 541 -19.14 16.62 -2.88
N TYR A 542 -20.05 15.73 -2.50
CA TYR A 542 -19.96 14.86 -1.33
C TYR A 542 -19.54 15.53 -0.01
N GLY A 543 -19.86 16.81 0.20
CA GLY A 543 -19.53 17.56 1.41
C GLY A 543 -18.10 18.09 1.47
N GLY A 544 -17.09 17.30 1.06
CA GLY A 544 -15.66 17.61 1.20
C GLY A 544 -14.91 17.95 -0.07
N GLN A 545 -15.49 17.76 -1.25
CA GLN A 545 -14.76 17.78 -2.52
C GLN A 545 -14.98 19.08 -3.31
N CYS A 546 -13.98 19.48 -4.09
CA CYS A 546 -14.01 20.66 -4.97
C CYS A 546 -13.49 20.33 -6.38
N TYR A 547 -14.08 20.97 -7.38
CA TYR A 547 -13.72 20.84 -8.79
C TYR A 547 -13.83 22.20 -9.49
N CYS A 548 -12.86 22.52 -10.33
CA CYS A 548 -12.86 23.73 -11.15
C CYS A 548 -12.80 23.39 -12.64
N GLY A 549 -13.40 24.24 -13.47
CA GLY A 549 -13.34 24.08 -14.92
C GLY A 549 -13.97 25.25 -15.66
N ASN A 550 -14.16 25.11 -16.97
CA ASN A 550 -14.77 26.15 -17.81
C ASN A 550 -16.06 25.68 -18.52
N GLU A 551 -16.35 24.37 -18.48
CA GLU A 551 -17.49 23.71 -19.10
C GLU A 551 -17.69 22.33 -18.47
N LEU A 552 -18.93 21.83 -18.45
CA LEU A 552 -19.28 20.48 -18.00
C LEU A 552 -19.19 19.49 -19.16
N VAL A 553 -18.42 18.41 -19.03
CA VAL A 553 -18.24 17.41 -20.11
C VAL A 553 -18.89 16.07 -19.75
N GLY A 554 -19.94 15.68 -20.49
CA GLY A 554 -20.65 14.43 -20.25
C GLY A 554 -21.58 14.44 -19.03
N SER A 555 -22.03 15.63 -18.62
CA SER A 555 -22.94 15.85 -17.49
C SER A 555 -24.41 15.99 -17.93
N ALA A 556 -25.33 15.81 -16.99
CA ALA A 556 -26.75 16.13 -17.11
C ALA A 556 -27.21 16.94 -15.89
N LYS A 557 -28.20 17.84 -16.05
CA LYS A 557 -28.78 18.55 -14.90
C LYS A 557 -29.66 17.60 -14.09
N LEU A 558 -29.48 17.62 -12.77
CA LEU A 558 -30.22 16.80 -11.80
C LEU A 558 -31.28 17.63 -11.07
N ALA A 559 -32.09 16.96 -10.23
CA ALA A 559 -32.89 17.65 -9.24
C ALA A 559 -32.00 18.12 -8.09
N ASP A 560 -32.19 19.35 -7.59
CA ASP A 560 -31.29 19.94 -6.59
C ASP A 560 -31.30 19.19 -5.24
N SER A 561 -32.29 18.34 -4.98
CA SER A 561 -32.31 17.40 -3.84
C SER A 561 -31.29 16.26 -3.92
N GLN A 562 -30.73 15.97 -5.10
CA GLN A 562 -29.65 14.99 -5.25
C GLN A 562 -28.30 15.57 -4.79
N CYS A 563 -28.15 16.89 -4.81
CA CYS A 563 -27.08 17.61 -4.15
C CYS A 563 -27.54 18.01 -2.75
N SER A 564 -27.55 17.10 -1.78
CA SER A 564 -28.07 17.37 -0.42
C SER A 564 -27.08 17.07 0.71
N THR A 565 -25.81 16.78 0.40
CA THR A 565 -24.75 16.59 1.40
C THR A 565 -24.30 17.94 1.94
N ALA A 566 -24.33 18.10 3.27
CA ALA A 566 -23.85 19.32 3.93
C ALA A 566 -22.32 19.44 3.83
N CYS A 567 -21.79 20.66 3.69
CA CYS A 567 -20.35 20.87 3.55
C CYS A 567 -19.55 20.41 4.78
N GLU A 568 -18.27 20.12 4.61
CA GLU A 568 -17.41 19.67 5.71
C GLU A 568 -17.13 20.78 6.73
N GLY A 569 -16.75 21.96 6.26
CA GLY A 569 -16.49 23.16 7.06
C GLY A 569 -17.73 24.00 7.41
N ALA A 570 -18.86 23.81 6.71
CA ALA A 570 -20.11 24.55 6.91
C ALA A 570 -21.33 23.61 6.85
N LYS A 571 -21.98 23.34 7.99
CA LYS A 571 -23.01 22.29 8.13
C LYS A 571 -24.43 22.74 7.77
N ASP A 572 -24.59 24.05 7.58
CA ASP A 572 -25.73 24.80 7.07
C ASP A 572 -25.69 24.97 5.55
N GLU A 573 -24.50 25.03 4.95
CA GLU A 573 -24.30 24.94 3.49
C GLU A 573 -24.48 23.52 2.94
N VAL A 574 -24.62 23.43 1.62
CA VAL A 574 -24.73 22.20 0.83
C VAL A 574 -23.60 22.16 -0.20
N CYS A 575 -22.86 21.05 -0.24
CA CYS A 575 -21.71 20.81 -1.11
C CYS A 575 -21.92 19.55 -1.94
N GLY A 576 -22.84 19.62 -2.91
CA GLY A 576 -23.17 18.50 -3.78
C GLY A 576 -23.82 17.31 -3.06
N GLY A 577 -23.58 16.12 -3.60
CA GLY A 577 -24.11 14.83 -3.16
C GLY A 577 -23.22 13.69 -3.68
N SER A 578 -23.75 12.48 -3.82
CA SER A 578 -23.02 11.35 -4.43
C SER A 578 -23.19 11.35 -5.96
N TRP A 579 -22.10 11.47 -6.72
CA TRP A 579 -22.10 11.68 -8.18
C TRP A 579 -22.94 12.87 -8.63
N ALA A 580 -23.05 13.88 -7.77
CA ALA A 580 -23.91 15.03 -7.91
C ALA A 580 -23.17 16.28 -7.42
N ILE A 581 -22.80 17.18 -8.33
CA ILE A 581 -22.05 18.39 -8.02
C ILE A 581 -22.95 19.62 -7.92
N SER A 582 -22.77 20.41 -6.86
CA SER A 582 -23.36 21.75 -6.73
C SER A 582 -22.53 22.74 -7.55
N VAL A 583 -23.01 23.17 -8.72
CA VAL A 583 -22.22 23.99 -9.66
C VAL A 583 -22.50 25.49 -9.46
N TYR A 584 -21.43 26.28 -9.42
CA TYR A 584 -21.42 27.74 -9.32
C TYR A 584 -20.73 28.36 -10.54
N SER A 585 -21.23 29.50 -11.01
CA SER A 585 -20.73 30.19 -12.20
C SER A 585 -20.95 31.71 -12.14
N LYS A 586 -20.14 32.52 -12.83
CA LYS A 586 -20.27 34.00 -12.82
C LYS A 586 -21.63 34.54 -13.28
N THR A 587 -22.47 33.73 -13.93
CA THR A 587 -23.75 34.14 -14.54
C THR A 587 -24.95 33.27 -14.12
N GLY A 588 -24.76 32.28 -13.24
CA GLY A 588 -25.79 31.27 -12.93
C GLY A 588 -26.09 30.30 -14.09
N ALA A 589 -25.23 30.24 -15.12
CA ALA A 589 -25.39 29.41 -16.30
C ALA A 589 -24.10 28.65 -16.66
N VAL A 590 -24.25 27.40 -17.09
CA VAL A 590 -23.16 26.49 -17.43
C VAL A 590 -23.05 26.26 -18.94
N SER A 591 -21.82 26.11 -19.44
CA SER A 591 -21.55 25.49 -20.74
C SER A 591 -21.55 23.97 -20.56
N MET A 592 -22.17 23.22 -21.48
CA MET A 592 -22.16 21.75 -21.46
C MET A 592 -21.73 21.17 -22.82
N LYS A 593 -20.88 20.15 -22.79
CA LYS A 593 -20.48 19.34 -23.96
C LYS A 593 -20.88 17.88 -23.76
N ALA A 594 -21.35 17.24 -24.83
CA ALA A 594 -21.53 15.79 -24.85
C ALA A 594 -20.17 15.07 -24.80
N ALA A 595 -20.11 13.95 -24.07
CA ALA A 595 -18.93 13.09 -24.07
C ALA A 595 -18.69 12.47 -25.47
N LYS A 596 -17.42 12.37 -25.89
CA LYS A 596 -17.05 11.68 -27.14
C LYS A 596 -17.27 10.17 -26.98
N ALA A 597 -18.42 9.69 -27.47
CA ALA A 597 -18.69 8.26 -27.54
C ALA A 597 -17.66 7.54 -28.44
N ARG A 598 -16.83 6.67 -27.86
CA ARG A 598 -15.98 5.72 -28.60
C ARG A 598 -16.88 4.65 -29.23
N ARG A 599 -17.45 4.93 -30.41
CA ARG A 599 -18.17 3.92 -31.21
C ARG A 599 -17.18 2.92 -31.81
N SER A 600 -17.61 1.67 -31.94
CA SER A 600 -16.80 0.55 -32.42
C SER A 600 -16.56 0.60 -33.93
N GLU A 601 -15.31 0.77 -34.34
CA GLU A 601 -14.90 0.75 -35.75
C GLU A 601 -14.61 -0.68 -36.28
N HIS A 602 -15.39 -1.67 -35.81
CA HIS A 602 -15.18 -3.09 -36.12
C HIS A 602 -16.43 -3.77 -36.75
N ALA A 603 -17.20 -3.04 -37.57
CA ALA A 603 -18.50 -3.51 -38.07
C ALA A 603 -18.81 -3.26 -39.57
N HIS A 604 -17.85 -2.89 -40.43
CA HIS A 604 -18.12 -2.61 -41.86
C HIS A 604 -17.08 -3.17 -42.87
N ARG A 605 -16.73 -4.47 -42.79
CA ARG A 605 -15.97 -5.14 -43.89
C ARG A 605 -16.44 -6.53 -44.36
N HIS A 606 -17.67 -6.96 -44.03
CA HIS A 606 -18.26 -8.21 -44.56
C HIS A 606 -19.62 -8.03 -45.27
N ARG A 607 -19.66 -7.22 -46.34
CA ARG A 607 -20.80 -7.22 -47.28
C ARG A 607 -20.43 -6.79 -48.72
N SER A 608 -19.47 -7.47 -49.34
CA SER A 608 -19.03 -7.18 -50.73
C SER A 608 -18.62 -8.42 -51.56
N GLN A 609 -19.18 -9.59 -51.27
CA GLN A 609 -19.02 -10.80 -52.09
C GLN A 609 -20.34 -11.61 -52.21
N ARG A 610 -21.36 -10.98 -52.80
CA ARG A 610 -22.53 -11.65 -53.41
C ARG A 610 -23.10 -10.77 -54.53
N ASN A 611 -22.43 -10.81 -55.68
CA ASN A 611 -22.93 -10.72 -57.06
C ASN A 611 -21.73 -10.93 -57.99
#